data_AF-A0A6V7YD39-F1
#
_entry.id   AF-A0A6V7YD39-F1
#
_cell.length_a   1.000
_cell.length_b   1.000
_cell.length_c   1.000
_cell.angle_alpha   90.00
_cell.angle_beta   90.00
_cell.angle_gamma   90.00
#
_symmetry.space_group_name_H-M   'P 1'
#
loop_
_entity.id
_entity.type
_entity.pdbx_description
1 polymer ?
#
loop_
_entity_poly.entity_id
_entity_poly.type
_entity_poly.pdbx_seq_one_letter_code
_entity_poly.pdbx_strand_id
1 'polypeptide(L)'
;ITNENGEDEDERLLFPLCSTCAKEHPKGDVNENYCCPHSDQQRGWVSTCTSIELNEALKEGYIVTKLFRVLEYKSYDDKLFTPYISEFMAQKIHSSGFDNSIKGDKEKEDKFMKECMELFGIKIEREKMVVNKGKRTQAKLCLNNLWGRFSLRNFGLSQCKISNDPSEYVKMSDDPSITINHCHELTEDGTVLIDYTKKKDWVEEHDSSNVIISLWTTSAARIHLLHAMQKVVRSPGCELLYTDTDSLIFKHPDNNCPLQLGPHLGQFTDEYPISTSWNIALEVQNNMV
;
A
#
# COMPACT_ATOMS: atom_id res chain seq x y z
N ILE A 1 -7.66 21.62 -3.78
CA ILE A 1 -7.05 22.75 -4.51
C ILE A 1 -7.57 23.96 -3.79
N THR A 2 -6.73 24.65 -3.03
CA THR A 2 -7.22 25.69 -2.13
C THR A 2 -7.51 27.00 -2.86
N ASN A 3 -8.67 27.59 -2.61
CA ASN A 3 -9.02 28.95 -3.03
C ASN A 3 -8.88 29.91 -1.86
N GLU A 4 -8.42 31.13 -2.13
CA GLU A 4 -8.06 32.18 -1.15
C GLU A 4 -9.23 32.77 -0.33
N ASN A 5 -10.43 32.18 -0.36
CA ASN A 5 -11.67 32.83 0.12
C ASN A 5 -12.26 32.28 1.43
N GLY A 6 -11.64 31.31 2.10
CA GLY A 6 -12.03 30.91 3.46
C GLY A 6 -13.47 30.39 3.63
N GLU A 7 -14.10 29.88 2.57
CA GLU A 7 -15.28 29.02 2.68
C GLU A 7 -14.83 27.58 2.96
N ASP A 8 -15.52 26.87 3.86
CA ASP A 8 -15.28 25.45 4.14
C ASP A 8 -15.18 24.67 2.83
N GLU A 9 -13.97 24.24 2.47
CA GLU A 9 -13.75 23.41 1.30
C GLU A 9 -14.51 22.10 1.50
N ASP A 10 -15.44 21.82 0.59
CA ASP A 10 -16.12 20.53 0.53
C ASP A 10 -15.05 19.46 0.22
N GLU A 11 -14.46 18.85 1.25
CA GLU A 11 -13.37 17.86 1.18
C GLU A 11 -13.85 16.50 0.63
N ARG A 12 -14.89 16.49 -0.21
CA ARG A 12 -15.42 15.27 -0.80
C ARG A 12 -14.44 14.69 -1.82
N LEU A 13 -14.09 13.42 -1.61
CA LEU A 13 -13.37 12.62 -2.58
C LEU A 13 -14.32 12.20 -3.71
N LEU A 14 -14.00 12.60 -4.93
CA LEU A 14 -14.74 12.22 -6.13
C LEU A 14 -13.97 11.14 -6.89
N PHE A 15 -14.70 10.26 -7.59
CA PHE A 15 -14.13 9.26 -8.52
C PHE A 15 -14.64 9.49 -9.95
N PRO A 16 -14.32 10.61 -10.60
CA PRO A 16 -14.92 11.01 -11.87
C PRO A 16 -14.10 10.50 -13.06
N LEU A 17 -14.79 10.11 -14.13
CA LEU A 17 -14.14 9.77 -15.41
C LEU A 17 -13.71 11.01 -16.22
N CYS A 18 -14.23 12.20 -15.88
CA CYS A 18 -13.93 13.47 -16.56
C CYS A 18 -13.48 14.52 -15.54
N SER A 19 -12.27 15.05 -15.73
CA SER A 19 -11.70 16.07 -14.85
C SER A 19 -12.49 17.39 -14.90
N THR A 20 -13.07 17.73 -16.04
CA THR A 20 -13.91 18.94 -16.17
C THR A 20 -15.26 18.76 -15.49
N CYS A 21 -15.97 17.63 -15.68
CA CYS A 21 -17.22 17.33 -14.94
C CYS A 21 -17.01 17.40 -13.42
N ALA A 22 -15.88 16.86 -12.93
CA ALA A 22 -15.56 16.90 -11.50
C ALA A 22 -15.49 18.32 -10.93
N LYS A 23 -14.99 19.28 -11.73
CA LYS A 23 -14.88 20.69 -11.36
C LYS A 23 -16.20 21.45 -11.51
N GLU A 24 -16.95 21.16 -12.56
CA GLU A 24 -18.26 21.79 -12.83
C GLU A 24 -19.35 21.30 -11.87
N HIS A 25 -19.24 20.04 -11.42
CA HIS A 25 -20.23 19.37 -10.58
C HIS A 25 -19.58 18.75 -9.33
N PRO A 26 -18.97 19.55 -8.44
CA PRO A 26 -18.29 19.05 -7.24
C PRO A 26 -19.24 18.36 -6.24
N LYS A 27 -20.55 18.64 -6.33
CA LYS A 27 -21.63 18.02 -5.54
C LYS A 27 -22.50 17.06 -6.38
N GLY A 28 -22.02 16.65 -7.55
CA GLY A 28 -22.74 15.75 -8.44
C GLY A 28 -22.97 14.37 -7.81
N ASP A 29 -23.96 13.65 -8.32
CA ASP A 29 -24.31 12.28 -7.92
C ASP A 29 -24.12 11.32 -9.10
N VAL A 30 -24.19 10.01 -8.83
CA VAL A 30 -24.11 8.97 -9.85
C VAL A 30 -25.40 8.96 -10.68
N ASN A 31 -25.28 9.32 -11.96
CA ASN A 31 -26.39 9.27 -12.92
C ASN A 31 -26.02 8.36 -14.09
N GLU A 32 -26.63 7.17 -14.13
CA GLU A 32 -26.40 6.15 -15.16
C GLU A 32 -26.70 6.64 -16.59
N ASN A 33 -27.60 7.64 -16.73
CA ASN A 33 -27.99 8.20 -18.02
C ASN A 33 -27.16 9.41 -18.44
N TYR A 34 -26.18 9.83 -17.63
CA TYR A 34 -25.35 10.98 -17.96
C TYR A 34 -24.31 10.64 -19.02
N CYS A 35 -24.32 11.41 -20.12
CA CYS A 35 -23.29 11.35 -21.15
C CYS A 35 -22.46 12.63 -21.11
N CYS A 36 -21.18 12.50 -20.78
CA CYS A 36 -20.26 13.63 -20.71
C CYS A 36 -20.06 14.26 -22.11
N PRO A 37 -20.33 15.57 -22.29
CA PRO A 37 -20.18 16.24 -23.58
C PRO A 37 -18.75 16.75 -23.86
N HIS A 38 -17.84 16.62 -22.89
CA HIS A 38 -16.49 17.15 -22.99
C HIS A 38 -15.62 16.30 -23.93
N SER A 39 -14.71 16.95 -24.64
CA SER A 39 -13.69 16.28 -25.47
C SER A 39 -12.69 15.48 -24.62
N ASP A 40 -11.97 14.54 -25.23
CA ASP A 40 -10.95 13.74 -24.52
C ASP A 40 -9.87 14.60 -23.83
N GLN A 41 -9.53 15.74 -24.42
CA GLN A 41 -8.58 16.69 -23.82
C GLN A 41 -9.14 17.37 -22.57
N GLN A 42 -10.43 17.67 -22.54
CA GLN A 42 -11.12 18.23 -21.37
C GLN A 42 -11.42 17.17 -20.30
N ARG A 43 -11.62 15.91 -20.71
CA ARG A 43 -11.83 14.78 -19.80
C ARG A 43 -10.54 14.36 -19.08
N GLY A 44 -9.40 14.50 -19.77
CA GLY A 44 -8.11 14.01 -19.33
C GLY A 44 -7.62 14.56 -17.98
N TRP A 45 -6.76 13.77 -17.34
CA TRP A 45 -6.07 14.11 -16.10
C TRP A 45 -4.57 14.29 -16.36
N VAL A 46 -3.95 15.21 -15.64
CA VAL A 46 -2.49 15.26 -15.54
C VAL A 46 -2.09 14.44 -14.32
N SER A 47 -1.40 13.33 -14.53
CA SER A 47 -0.99 12.41 -13.47
C SER A 47 0.47 12.00 -13.62
N THR A 48 1.11 11.69 -12.49
CA THR A 48 2.40 11.00 -12.41
C THR A 48 2.11 9.59 -11.93
N CYS A 49 2.36 8.59 -12.79
CA CYS A 49 2.07 7.19 -12.49
C CYS A 49 3.25 6.31 -12.93
N THR A 50 3.26 5.08 -12.44
CA THR A 50 4.23 4.08 -12.91
C THR A 50 3.86 3.59 -14.30
N SER A 51 4.84 3.08 -15.05
CA SER A 51 4.59 2.52 -16.38
C SER A 51 3.61 1.35 -16.36
N ILE A 52 3.58 0.55 -15.29
CA ILE A 52 2.64 -0.57 -15.14
C ILE A 52 1.19 -0.09 -14.99
N GLU A 53 0.93 0.98 -14.23
CA GLU A 53 -0.42 1.55 -14.10
C GLU A 53 -0.88 2.21 -15.41
N LEU A 54 0.03 2.91 -16.08
CA LEU A 54 -0.25 3.49 -17.40
C LEU A 54 -0.63 2.39 -18.40
N ASN A 55 0.10 1.27 -18.41
CA ASN A 55 -0.21 0.14 -19.28
C ASN A 55 -1.59 -0.45 -19.00
N GLU A 56 -2.01 -0.57 -17.73
CA GLU A 56 -3.37 -1.02 -17.40
C GLU A 56 -4.42 -0.02 -17.88
N ALA A 57 -4.21 1.28 -17.70
CA ALA A 57 -5.14 2.29 -18.21
C ALA A 57 -5.28 2.22 -19.75
N LEU A 58 -4.18 2.04 -20.47
CA LEU A 58 -4.19 1.91 -21.93
C LEU A 58 -4.98 0.67 -22.40
N LYS A 59 -4.90 -0.46 -21.68
CA LYS A 59 -5.69 -1.67 -21.97
C LYS A 59 -7.20 -1.42 -21.83
N GLU A 60 -7.60 -0.53 -20.93
CA GLU A 60 -8.99 -0.13 -20.71
C GLU A 60 -9.47 0.97 -21.70
N GLY A 61 -8.66 1.29 -22.72
CA GLY A 61 -9.03 2.23 -23.78
C GLY A 61 -8.73 3.70 -23.48
N TYR A 62 -8.01 4.00 -22.40
CA TYR A 62 -7.50 5.35 -22.18
C TYR A 62 -6.42 5.69 -23.21
N ILE A 63 -6.25 6.99 -23.49
CA ILE A 63 -5.25 7.50 -24.44
C ILE A 63 -4.33 8.50 -23.75
N VAL A 64 -3.05 8.51 -24.15
CA VAL A 64 -2.09 9.54 -23.73
C VAL A 64 -2.18 10.71 -24.68
N THR A 65 -2.69 11.83 -24.21
CA THR A 65 -2.79 13.07 -25.01
C THR A 65 -1.48 13.86 -25.02
N LYS A 66 -0.70 13.79 -23.93
CA LYS A 66 0.58 14.47 -23.80
C LYS A 66 1.49 13.75 -22.80
N LEU A 67 2.78 13.65 -23.13
CA LEU A 67 3.82 13.12 -22.27
C LEU A 67 4.81 14.24 -21.90
N PHE A 68 5.09 14.42 -20.61
CA PHE A 68 5.95 15.51 -20.12
C PHE A 68 7.36 15.05 -19.75
N ARG A 69 7.47 13.95 -18.99
CA ARG A 69 8.73 13.44 -18.49
C ARG A 69 8.62 11.93 -18.27
N VAL A 70 9.71 11.22 -18.53
CA VAL A 70 9.87 9.81 -18.22
C VAL A 70 11.11 9.64 -17.37
N LEU A 71 10.98 8.88 -16.28
CA LEU A 71 12.10 8.40 -15.46
C LEU A 71 12.30 6.92 -15.82
N GLU A 72 13.36 6.62 -16.56
CA GLU A 72 13.62 5.28 -17.08
C GLU A 72 14.76 4.59 -16.30
N TYR A 73 14.52 3.33 -15.91
CA TYR A 73 15.50 2.47 -15.23
C TYR A 73 15.88 1.34 -16.18
N LYS A 74 17.19 1.21 -16.49
CA LYS A 74 17.69 0.26 -17.49
C LYS A 74 17.92 -1.15 -16.95
N SER A 75 18.04 -1.29 -15.65
CA SER A 75 18.31 -2.55 -14.97
C SER A 75 17.17 -2.87 -14.02
N TYR A 76 16.77 -4.13 -13.99
CA TYR A 76 15.76 -4.65 -13.08
C TYR A 76 16.23 -5.99 -12.51
N ASP A 77 15.73 -6.31 -11.32
CA ASP A 77 15.97 -7.58 -10.63
C ASP A 77 14.64 -8.06 -10.05
N ASP A 78 14.15 -9.19 -10.56
CA ASP A 78 12.89 -9.81 -10.14
C ASP A 78 13.06 -10.70 -8.89
N LYS A 79 14.28 -10.82 -8.36
CA LYS A 79 14.67 -11.72 -7.26
C LYS A 79 15.33 -11.00 -6.09
N LEU A 80 15.58 -9.70 -6.19
CA LEU A 80 16.26 -8.89 -5.18
C LEU A 80 15.73 -9.14 -3.76
N PHE A 81 14.41 -9.21 -3.61
CA PHE A 81 13.75 -9.40 -2.31
C PHE A 81 13.40 -10.86 -1.99
N THR A 82 13.57 -11.80 -2.94
CA THR A 82 13.18 -13.20 -2.75
C THR A 82 13.78 -13.80 -1.48
N PRO A 83 15.09 -13.68 -1.18
CA PRO A 83 15.65 -14.29 0.04
C PRO A 83 15.02 -13.73 1.33
N TYR A 84 14.81 -12.41 1.39
CA TYR A 84 14.21 -11.75 2.55
C TYR A 84 12.77 -12.21 2.75
N ILE A 85 11.98 -12.17 1.67
CA ILE A 85 10.57 -12.56 1.70
C ILE A 85 10.43 -14.05 2.04
N SER A 86 11.22 -14.93 1.42
CA SER A 86 11.15 -16.37 1.69
C SER A 86 11.48 -16.70 3.15
N GLU A 87 12.47 -16.03 3.75
CA GLU A 87 12.85 -16.24 5.16
C GLU A 87 11.70 -15.85 6.11
N PHE A 88 11.21 -14.61 6.04
CA PHE A 88 10.17 -14.15 6.96
C PHE A 88 8.81 -14.80 6.69
N MET A 89 8.52 -15.16 5.44
CA MET A 89 7.32 -15.92 5.11
C MET A 89 7.39 -17.34 5.65
N ALA A 90 8.54 -18.03 5.56
CA ALA A 90 8.73 -19.34 6.20
C ALA A 90 8.51 -19.24 7.72
N GLN A 91 9.13 -18.25 8.39
CA GLN A 91 8.94 -18.05 9.83
C GLN A 91 7.47 -17.79 10.20
N LYS A 92 6.75 -17.02 9.37
CA LYS A 92 5.32 -16.75 9.56
C LYS A 92 4.47 -18.00 9.41
N ILE A 93 4.73 -18.82 8.38
CA ILE A 93 4.03 -20.08 8.12
C ILE A 93 4.30 -21.07 9.27
N HIS A 94 5.57 -21.27 9.65
CA HIS A 94 5.98 -22.10 10.79
C HIS A 94 5.23 -21.70 12.06
N SER A 95 5.20 -20.41 12.36
CA SER A 95 4.55 -19.88 13.56
C SER A 95 3.02 -19.87 13.49
N SER A 96 2.43 -20.06 12.30
CA SER A 96 0.98 -20.22 12.14
C SER A 96 0.54 -21.67 12.34
N GLY A 97 1.45 -22.63 12.09
CA GLY A 97 1.13 -24.05 12.05
C GLY A 97 0.29 -24.41 10.83
N PHE A 98 -0.10 -25.69 10.73
CA PHE A 98 -1.00 -26.15 9.68
C PHE A 98 -2.43 -25.69 9.93
N ASP A 99 -3.14 -25.39 8.85
CA ASP A 99 -4.56 -25.10 8.91
C ASP A 99 -5.35 -26.30 9.43
N ASN A 100 -6.47 -26.05 10.11
CA ASN A 100 -7.31 -27.10 10.70
C ASN A 100 -7.84 -28.10 9.66
N SER A 101 -7.99 -27.70 8.39
CA SER A 101 -8.45 -28.57 7.30
C SER A 101 -7.42 -29.61 6.84
N ILE A 102 -6.13 -29.36 7.08
CA ILE A 102 -5.03 -30.24 6.64
C ILE A 102 -4.24 -30.83 7.81
N LYS A 103 -4.33 -30.25 9.00
CA LYS A 103 -3.56 -30.64 10.17
C LYS A 103 -3.81 -32.11 10.54
N GLY A 104 -2.72 -32.89 10.58
CA GLY A 104 -2.76 -34.33 10.89
C GLY A 104 -2.91 -35.24 9.66
N ASP A 105 -3.21 -34.68 8.50
CA ASP A 105 -3.24 -35.38 7.22
C ASP A 105 -1.87 -35.23 6.53
N LYS A 106 -1.00 -36.25 6.68
CA LYS A 106 0.38 -36.18 6.20
C LYS A 106 0.48 -35.91 4.70
N GLU A 107 -0.42 -36.47 3.90
CA GLU A 107 -0.39 -36.29 2.45
C GLU A 107 -0.70 -34.84 2.07
N LYS A 108 -1.70 -34.23 2.71
CA LYS A 108 -2.03 -32.81 2.50
C LYS A 108 -0.96 -31.87 3.05
N GLU A 109 -0.37 -32.19 4.20
CA GLU A 109 0.76 -31.43 4.75
C GLU A 109 1.96 -31.47 3.81
N ASP A 110 2.36 -32.65 3.33
CA ASP A 110 3.48 -32.83 2.39
C ASP A 110 3.20 -32.09 1.07
N LYS A 111 1.96 -32.16 0.58
CA LYS A 111 1.52 -31.43 -0.61
C LYS A 111 1.66 -29.92 -0.42
N PHE A 112 1.16 -29.36 0.68
CA PHE A 112 1.27 -27.93 1.00
C PHE A 112 2.74 -27.47 1.09
N MET A 113 3.59 -28.26 1.75
CA MET A 113 5.03 -27.96 1.86
C MET A 113 5.73 -27.98 0.50
N LYS A 114 5.37 -28.94 -0.35
CA LYS A 114 5.88 -29.04 -1.73
C LYS A 114 5.44 -27.84 -2.57
N GLU A 115 4.17 -27.45 -2.50
CA GLU A 115 3.64 -26.28 -3.20
C GLU A 115 4.32 -24.98 -2.75
N CYS A 116 4.59 -24.82 -1.45
CA CYS A 116 5.34 -23.65 -0.94
C CYS A 116 6.74 -23.54 -1.55
N MET A 117 7.42 -24.67 -1.75
CA MET A 117 8.74 -24.71 -2.37
C MET A 117 8.67 -24.50 -3.89
N GLU A 118 7.76 -25.19 -4.58
CA GLU A 118 7.67 -25.16 -6.05
C GLU A 118 7.16 -23.82 -6.59
N LEU A 119 6.17 -23.22 -5.92
CA LEU A 119 5.54 -21.98 -6.37
C LEU A 119 6.29 -20.73 -5.89
N PHE A 120 6.83 -20.75 -4.67
CA PHE A 120 7.38 -19.54 -4.03
C PHE A 120 8.85 -19.68 -3.61
N GLY A 121 9.46 -20.85 -3.75
CA GLY A 121 10.82 -21.09 -3.27
C GLY A 121 10.94 -21.01 -1.74
N ILE A 122 9.84 -21.28 -1.02
CA ILE A 122 9.79 -21.19 0.44
C ILE A 122 9.93 -22.59 1.03
N LYS A 123 11.04 -22.81 1.73
CA LYS A 123 11.29 -24.07 2.41
C LYS A 123 10.53 -24.13 3.73
N ILE A 124 9.57 -25.05 3.82
CA ILE A 124 8.84 -25.34 5.06
C ILE A 124 9.43 -26.56 5.74
N GLU A 125 9.57 -26.51 7.07
CA GLU A 125 10.07 -27.59 7.90
C GLU A 125 8.95 -28.03 8.85
N ARG A 126 8.54 -29.29 8.75
CA ARG A 126 7.38 -29.82 9.50
C ARG A 126 7.57 -29.66 11.00
N GLU A 127 8.79 -29.84 11.49
CA GLU A 127 9.14 -29.80 12.91
C GLU A 127 9.00 -28.39 13.50
N LYS A 128 9.04 -27.36 12.65
CA LYS A 128 8.89 -25.95 13.06
C LYS A 128 7.44 -25.45 12.99
N MET A 129 6.49 -26.26 12.50
CA MET A 129 5.07 -25.92 12.36
C MET A 129 4.32 -25.88 13.71
N VAL A 130 4.72 -24.95 14.57
CA VAL A 130 4.20 -24.79 15.93
C VAL A 130 3.57 -23.40 16.09
N VAL A 131 2.29 -23.38 16.47
CA VAL A 131 1.53 -22.14 16.67
C VAL A 131 2.21 -21.25 17.70
N ASN A 132 2.66 -20.07 17.27
CA ASN A 132 3.25 -19.04 18.12
C ASN A 132 2.83 -17.65 17.63
N LYS A 133 1.85 -17.06 18.33
CA LYS A 133 1.29 -15.75 17.96
C LYS A 133 2.35 -14.64 17.95
N GLY A 134 3.26 -14.62 18.93
CA GLY A 134 4.29 -13.59 19.03
C GLY A 134 5.29 -13.61 17.88
N LYS A 135 5.85 -14.80 17.57
CA LYS A 135 6.77 -14.97 16.43
C LYS A 135 6.08 -14.68 15.11
N ARG A 136 4.82 -15.11 14.95
CA ARG A 136 4.02 -14.81 13.77
C ARG A 136 3.85 -13.30 13.57
N THR A 137 3.57 -12.56 14.65
CA THR A 137 3.45 -11.09 14.59
C THR A 137 4.77 -10.43 14.19
N GLN A 138 5.91 -10.87 14.75
CA GLN A 138 7.23 -10.35 14.38
C GLN A 138 7.53 -10.60 12.89
N ALA A 139 7.31 -11.83 12.41
CA ALA A 139 7.52 -12.17 11.00
C ALA A 139 6.62 -11.35 10.07
N LYS A 140 5.33 -11.16 10.43
CA LYS A 140 4.41 -10.28 9.67
C LYS A 140 4.91 -8.83 9.67
N LEU A 141 5.37 -8.31 10.80
CA LEU A 141 5.93 -6.96 10.88
C LEU A 141 7.16 -6.78 9.99
N CYS A 142 8.06 -7.76 9.94
CA CYS A 142 9.22 -7.70 9.04
C CYS A 142 8.79 -7.64 7.56
N LEU A 143 7.82 -8.45 7.16
CA LEU A 143 7.28 -8.44 5.79
C LEU A 143 6.64 -7.08 5.43
N ASN A 144 5.86 -6.49 6.33
CA ASN A 144 5.13 -5.25 6.04
C ASN A 144 6.01 -3.99 6.18
N ASN A 145 6.87 -3.94 7.19
CA ASN A 145 7.68 -2.76 7.48
C ASN A 145 8.78 -2.52 6.43
N LEU A 146 9.18 -3.56 5.68
CA LEU A 146 10.19 -3.44 4.63
C LEU A 146 9.83 -2.33 3.63
N TRP A 147 8.59 -2.32 3.15
CA TRP A 147 8.13 -1.38 2.14
C TRP A 147 7.96 0.04 2.69
N GLY A 148 7.45 0.14 3.92
CA GLY A 148 7.38 1.42 4.64
C GLY A 148 8.75 2.05 4.85
N ARG A 149 9.80 1.24 5.05
CA ARG A 149 11.18 1.73 5.23
C ARG A 149 11.70 2.48 4.01
N PHE A 150 11.42 1.98 2.81
CA PHE A 150 11.83 2.63 1.57
C PHE A 150 11.10 3.97 1.33
N SER A 151 9.90 4.13 1.88
CA SER A 151 9.05 5.32 1.75
C SER A 151 9.25 6.39 2.83
N LEU A 152 10.21 6.21 3.75
CA LEU A 152 10.35 7.13 4.87
C LEU A 152 10.62 8.56 4.38
N ARG A 153 9.82 9.50 4.88
CA ARG A 153 9.99 10.92 4.60
C ARG A 153 11.29 11.40 5.25
N ASN A 154 12.24 11.86 4.44
CA ASN A 154 13.53 12.34 4.97
C ASN A 154 13.51 13.83 5.36
N PHE A 155 12.51 14.60 4.93
CA PHE A 155 12.46 16.06 5.14
C PHE A 155 11.29 16.50 6.02
N GLY A 156 11.40 17.69 6.62
CA GLY A 156 10.34 18.29 7.42
C GLY A 156 9.97 17.43 8.65
N LEU A 157 10.90 16.62 9.14
CA LEU A 157 10.74 15.91 10.40
C LEU A 157 11.23 16.83 11.51
N SER A 158 10.36 17.07 12.50
CA SER A 158 10.79 17.75 13.72
C SER A 158 11.79 16.86 14.45
N GLN A 159 12.89 17.46 14.86
CA GLN A 159 13.93 16.86 15.67
C GLN A 159 13.98 17.59 17.00
N CYS A 160 14.36 16.88 18.04
CA CYS A 160 14.46 17.44 19.37
C CYS A 160 15.89 17.28 19.87
N LYS A 161 16.43 18.30 20.51
CA LYS A 161 17.70 18.22 21.23
C LYS A 161 17.49 18.67 22.67
N ILE A 162 17.90 17.85 23.61
CA ILE A 162 17.95 18.21 25.02
C ILE A 162 19.34 18.78 25.30
N SER A 163 19.41 19.96 25.90
CA SER A 163 20.66 20.61 26.26
C SER A 163 20.52 21.42 27.53
N ASN A 164 21.57 21.48 28.33
CA ASN A 164 21.72 22.41 29.45
C ASN A 164 22.84 23.43 29.19
N ASP A 165 23.38 23.49 27.97
CA ASP A 165 24.41 24.45 27.58
C ASP A 165 23.80 25.54 26.67
N PRO A 166 23.71 26.79 27.15
CA PRO A 166 23.23 27.92 26.34
C PRO A 166 24.02 28.12 25.03
N SER A 167 25.29 27.70 24.97
CA SER A 167 26.11 27.81 23.77
C SER A 167 25.58 26.94 22.62
N GLU A 168 24.94 25.81 22.94
CA GLU A 168 24.34 24.94 21.92
C GLU A 168 23.10 25.57 21.29
N TYR A 169 22.28 26.25 22.08
CA TYR A 169 21.13 26.99 21.56
C TYR A 169 21.56 28.07 20.57
N VAL A 170 22.58 28.87 20.92
CA VAL A 170 23.11 29.91 20.03
C VAL A 170 23.66 29.31 18.75
N LYS A 171 24.47 28.25 18.83
CA LYS A 171 24.99 27.53 17.65
C LYS A 171 23.87 27.03 16.73
N MET A 172 22.79 26.51 17.30
CA MET A 172 21.63 26.04 16.53
C MET A 172 20.82 27.19 15.92
N SER A 173 20.72 28.32 16.62
CA SER A 173 20.04 29.52 16.11
C SER A 173 20.80 30.14 14.93
N ASP A 174 22.13 30.03 14.94
CA ASP A 174 23.01 30.55 13.88
C ASP A 174 23.20 29.57 12.71
N ASP A 175 22.76 28.31 12.84
CA ASP A 175 22.92 27.29 11.80
C ASP A 175 21.88 27.50 10.67
N PRO A 176 22.32 27.84 9.45
CA PRO A 176 21.42 28.13 8.34
C PRO A 176 20.69 26.88 7.82
N SER A 177 21.15 25.68 8.15
CA SER A 177 20.58 24.40 7.69
C SER A 177 19.34 23.97 8.49
N ILE A 178 19.10 24.58 9.65
CA ILE A 178 17.98 24.25 10.52
C ILE A 178 17.08 25.47 10.78
N THR A 179 15.90 25.20 11.31
CA THR A 179 14.94 26.19 11.80
C THR A 179 14.51 25.74 13.18
N ILE A 180 14.77 26.55 14.21
CA ILE A 180 14.25 26.29 15.56
C ILE A 180 12.76 26.62 15.55
N ASN A 181 11.95 25.64 15.94
CA ASN A 181 10.50 25.76 16.04
C ASN A 181 10.10 26.24 17.43
N HIS A 182 10.59 25.56 18.46
CA HIS A 182 10.26 25.83 19.86
C HIS A 182 11.45 25.53 20.78
N CYS A 183 11.46 26.15 21.95
CA CYS A 183 12.39 25.86 23.03
C CYS A 183 11.59 25.77 24.32
N HIS A 184 11.58 24.60 24.93
CA HIS A 184 10.84 24.31 26.15
C HIS A 184 11.79 24.10 27.31
N GLU A 185 11.61 24.84 28.40
CA GLU A 185 12.33 24.55 29.64
C GLU A 185 11.79 23.24 30.24
N LEU A 186 12.70 22.28 30.51
CA LEU A 186 12.35 20.98 31.07
C LEU A 186 12.52 20.95 32.59
N THR A 187 13.50 21.68 33.11
CA THR A 187 13.88 21.70 34.53
C THR A 187 14.36 23.09 34.94
N GLU A 188 14.16 23.45 36.21
CA GLU A 188 14.57 24.74 36.78
C GLU A 188 16.09 24.95 36.79
N ASP A 189 16.88 23.89 36.56
CA ASP A 189 18.35 23.96 36.46
C ASP A 189 18.85 24.43 35.07
N GLY A 190 17.93 24.82 34.17
CA GLY A 190 18.24 25.39 32.87
C GLY A 190 18.36 24.37 31.74
N THR A 191 17.91 23.13 31.93
CA THR A 191 17.81 22.16 30.83
C THR A 191 16.63 22.50 29.93
N VAL A 192 16.88 22.58 28.63
CA VAL A 192 15.87 22.89 27.59
C VAL A 192 15.74 21.76 26.57
N LEU A 193 14.54 21.61 26.03
CA LEU A 193 14.22 20.85 24.84
C LEU A 193 14.09 21.82 23.66
N ILE A 194 15.00 21.72 22.70
CA ILE A 194 15.00 22.54 21.49
C ILE A 194 14.38 21.71 20.38
N ASP A 195 13.22 22.13 19.90
CA ASP A 195 12.56 21.56 18.73
C ASP A 195 13.02 22.30 17.49
N TYR A 196 13.48 21.57 16.48
CA TYR A 196 13.99 22.16 15.25
C TYR A 196 13.67 21.29 14.04
N THR A 197 13.78 21.85 12.85
CA THR A 197 13.58 21.14 11.60
C THR A 197 14.69 21.47 10.62
N LYS A 198 15.27 20.44 9.98
CA LYS A 198 16.24 20.63 8.90
C LYS A 198 15.52 21.15 7.65
N LYS A 199 16.04 22.23 7.07
CA LYS A 199 15.48 22.82 5.85
C LYS A 199 15.64 21.85 4.68
N LYS A 200 14.64 21.80 3.80
CA LYS A 200 14.53 20.81 2.71
C LYS A 200 15.77 20.74 1.83
N ASP A 201 16.37 21.89 1.51
CA ASP A 201 17.56 21.96 0.64
C ASP A 201 18.82 21.33 1.27
N TRP A 202 18.80 21.08 2.57
CA TRP A 202 19.91 20.50 3.33
C TRP A 202 19.60 19.07 3.81
N VAL A 203 18.47 18.50 3.42
CA VAL A 203 18.09 17.14 3.79
C VAL A 203 18.87 16.15 2.94
N GLU A 204 19.60 15.26 3.60
CA GLU A 204 20.18 14.08 2.98
C GLU A 204 19.16 12.95 3.05
N GLU A 205 18.97 12.26 1.93
CA GLU A 205 18.14 11.06 1.90
C GLU A 205 18.80 9.97 2.74
N HIS A 206 18.03 9.28 3.58
CA HIS A 206 18.57 8.17 4.34
C HIS A 206 19.02 7.06 3.37
N ASP A 207 20.16 6.43 3.63
CA ASP A 207 20.72 5.31 2.84
C ASP A 207 19.77 4.12 2.57
N SER A 208 18.66 4.02 3.32
CA SER A 208 17.65 2.96 3.17
C SER A 208 16.36 3.45 2.51
N SER A 209 16.26 4.74 2.18
CA SER A 209 15.12 5.33 1.50
C SER A 209 15.27 5.10 -0.01
N ASN A 210 14.21 4.61 -0.63
CA ASN A 210 14.14 4.46 -2.08
C ASN A 210 12.67 4.49 -2.51
N VAL A 211 12.19 5.70 -2.82
CA VAL A 211 10.79 5.92 -3.21
C VAL A 211 10.38 5.12 -4.45
N ILE A 212 11.33 4.76 -5.32
CA ILE A 212 11.04 4.03 -6.56
C ILE A 212 10.58 2.62 -6.25
N ILE A 213 11.24 1.93 -5.32
CA ILE A 213 10.81 0.60 -4.85
C ILE A 213 9.39 0.68 -4.34
N SER A 214 9.09 1.65 -3.48
CA SER A 214 7.75 1.83 -2.91
C SER A 214 6.67 2.16 -3.95
N LEU A 215 6.99 2.99 -4.94
CA LEU A 215 6.09 3.30 -6.05
C LEU A 215 5.75 2.05 -6.85
N TRP A 216 6.75 1.23 -7.17
CA TRP A 216 6.54 -0.03 -7.89
C TRP A 216 5.73 -1.05 -7.07
N THR A 217 6.08 -1.26 -5.80
CA THR A 217 5.37 -2.21 -4.93
C THR A 217 3.90 -1.82 -4.76
N THR A 218 3.61 -0.55 -4.45
CA THR A 218 2.22 -0.10 -4.27
C THR A 218 1.42 -0.07 -5.58
N SER A 219 2.07 0.22 -6.71
CA SER A 219 1.43 0.14 -8.03
C SER A 219 1.08 -1.30 -8.39
N ALA A 220 1.98 -2.26 -8.14
CA ALA A 220 1.73 -3.67 -8.38
C ALA A 220 0.58 -4.19 -7.49
N ALA A 221 0.52 -3.80 -6.22
CA ALA A 221 -0.57 -4.13 -5.32
C ALA A 221 -1.92 -3.56 -5.81
N ARG A 222 -1.97 -2.27 -6.20
CA ARG A 222 -3.17 -1.65 -6.78
C ARG A 222 -3.64 -2.34 -8.05
N ILE A 223 -2.71 -2.73 -8.93
CA ILE A 223 -3.04 -3.45 -10.18
C ILE A 223 -3.60 -4.84 -9.86
N HIS A 224 -3.04 -5.54 -8.88
CA HIS A 224 -3.56 -6.83 -8.45
C HIS A 224 -5.01 -6.72 -7.95
N LEU A 225 -5.30 -5.72 -7.12
CA LEU A 225 -6.67 -5.42 -6.68
C LEU A 225 -7.57 -5.00 -7.84
N LEU A 226 -7.09 -4.14 -8.76
CA LEU A 226 -7.81 -3.72 -9.96
C LEU A 226 -8.24 -4.93 -10.81
N HIS A 227 -7.35 -5.90 -11.04
CA HIS A 227 -7.68 -7.10 -11.81
C HIS A 227 -8.77 -7.93 -11.12
N ALA A 228 -8.72 -8.05 -9.79
CA ALA A 228 -9.78 -8.72 -9.02
C ALA A 228 -11.12 -7.97 -9.14
N MET A 229 -11.12 -6.65 -8.98
CA MET A 229 -12.29 -5.80 -9.15
C MET A 229 -12.91 -5.94 -10.55
N GLN A 230 -12.08 -5.85 -11.59
CA GLN A 230 -12.52 -6.00 -12.97
C GLN A 230 -13.14 -7.39 -13.21
N LYS A 231 -12.53 -8.44 -12.66
CA LYS A 231 -13.07 -9.80 -12.78
C LYS A 231 -14.44 -9.91 -12.11
N VAL A 232 -14.63 -9.32 -10.94
CA VAL A 232 -15.92 -9.25 -10.26
C VAL A 232 -16.93 -8.46 -11.10
N VAL A 233 -16.63 -7.22 -11.46
CA VAL A 233 -17.57 -6.33 -12.17
C VAL A 233 -17.96 -6.86 -13.55
N ARG A 234 -17.07 -7.57 -14.24
CA ARG A 234 -17.34 -8.17 -15.56
C ARG A 234 -18.05 -9.53 -15.47
N SER A 235 -18.17 -10.12 -14.28
CA SER A 235 -18.81 -11.42 -14.10
C SER A 235 -20.33 -11.26 -13.97
N PRO A 236 -21.14 -12.02 -14.74
CA PRO A 236 -22.60 -11.92 -14.68
C PRO A 236 -23.16 -12.19 -13.27
N GLY A 237 -24.06 -11.32 -12.82
CA GLY A 237 -24.72 -11.43 -11.52
C GLY A 237 -23.83 -11.10 -10.31
N CYS A 238 -22.62 -10.58 -10.55
CA CYS A 238 -21.73 -10.09 -9.50
C CYS A 238 -21.83 -8.57 -9.35
N GLU A 239 -21.63 -8.08 -8.13
CA GLU A 239 -21.70 -6.66 -7.80
C GLU A 239 -20.60 -6.32 -6.79
N LEU A 240 -19.69 -5.41 -7.16
CA LEU A 240 -18.63 -4.94 -6.28
C LEU A 240 -19.20 -3.92 -5.29
N LEU A 241 -19.00 -4.14 -3.99
CA LEU A 241 -19.58 -3.32 -2.93
C LEU A 241 -18.54 -2.41 -2.26
N TYR A 242 -17.33 -2.92 -2.03
CA TYR A 242 -16.27 -2.16 -1.38
C TYR A 242 -14.90 -2.73 -1.74
N THR A 243 -13.86 -1.89 -1.63
CA THR A 243 -12.47 -2.28 -1.78
C THR A 243 -11.60 -1.43 -0.88
N ASP A 244 -10.60 -2.04 -0.25
CA ASP A 244 -9.58 -1.34 0.52
C ASP A 244 -8.26 -2.08 0.45
N THR A 245 -7.24 -1.41 -0.12
CA THR A 245 -5.83 -1.81 -0.19
C THR A 245 -5.55 -3.18 -0.82
N ASP A 246 -6.01 -4.24 -0.17
CA ASP A 246 -5.75 -5.64 -0.41
C ASP A 246 -6.99 -6.54 -0.20
N SER A 247 -8.14 -5.90 0.03
CA SER A 247 -9.42 -6.53 0.29
C SER A 247 -10.51 -6.03 -0.65
N LEU A 248 -11.49 -6.88 -0.90
CA LEU A 248 -12.72 -6.52 -1.60
C LEU A 248 -13.94 -7.22 -1.02
N ILE A 249 -15.06 -6.51 -1.03
CA ILE A 249 -16.36 -7.01 -0.64
C ILE A 249 -17.24 -6.97 -1.88
N PHE A 250 -17.84 -8.11 -2.22
CA PHE A 250 -18.71 -8.20 -3.39
C PHE A 250 -19.79 -9.26 -3.19
N LYS A 251 -20.84 -9.12 -3.97
CA LYS A 251 -21.94 -10.07 -4.10
C LYS A 251 -21.73 -10.91 -5.35
N HIS A 252 -22.08 -12.18 -5.29
CA HIS A 252 -22.07 -13.10 -6.43
C HIS A 252 -23.16 -14.18 -6.27
N PRO A 253 -23.58 -14.87 -7.35
CA PRO A 253 -24.52 -15.98 -7.27
C PRO A 253 -23.93 -17.20 -6.54
N ASP A 254 -24.77 -18.01 -5.90
CA ASP A 254 -24.37 -19.23 -5.19
C ASP A 254 -23.45 -20.12 -6.04
N ASN A 255 -22.36 -20.60 -5.43
CA ASN A 255 -21.33 -21.44 -6.07
C ASN A 255 -20.68 -20.86 -7.33
N ASN A 256 -20.84 -19.55 -7.60
CA ASN A 256 -20.26 -18.88 -8.76
C ASN A 256 -19.37 -17.70 -8.35
N CYS A 257 -18.49 -17.92 -7.37
CA CYS A 257 -17.48 -16.92 -7.00
C CYS A 257 -16.51 -16.74 -8.18
N PRO A 258 -16.35 -15.53 -8.73
CA PRO A 258 -15.49 -15.28 -9.87
C PRO A 258 -14.00 -15.30 -9.50
N LEU A 259 -13.65 -15.22 -8.21
CA LEU A 259 -12.26 -15.18 -7.74
C LEU A 259 -11.77 -16.56 -7.31
N GLN A 260 -10.50 -16.84 -7.60
CA GLN A 260 -9.86 -18.07 -7.15
C GLN A 260 -9.36 -17.88 -5.73
N LEU A 261 -9.86 -18.69 -4.81
CA LEU A 261 -9.40 -18.73 -3.43
C LEU A 261 -8.27 -19.74 -3.27
N GLY A 262 -7.40 -19.51 -2.29
CA GLY A 262 -6.44 -20.53 -1.91
C GLY A 262 -5.53 -20.11 -0.75
N PRO A 263 -4.78 -21.08 -0.20
CA PRO A 263 -4.02 -20.92 1.03
C PRO A 263 -2.66 -20.24 0.85
N HIS A 264 -2.30 -19.89 -0.38
CA HIS A 264 -0.93 -19.49 -0.73
C HIS A 264 -0.76 -17.98 -0.80
N LEU A 265 0.52 -17.55 -0.79
CA LEU A 265 0.89 -16.15 -0.89
C LEU A 265 0.29 -15.50 -2.15
N GLY A 266 -0.38 -14.36 -1.98
CA GLY A 266 -0.98 -13.62 -3.09
C GLY A 266 -2.32 -14.16 -3.58
N GLN A 267 -2.88 -15.19 -2.92
CA GLN A 267 -4.24 -15.67 -3.20
C GLN A 267 -5.24 -15.03 -2.26
N PHE A 268 -6.49 -14.88 -2.71
CA PHE A 268 -7.57 -14.40 -1.86
C PHE A 268 -8.03 -15.49 -0.88
N THR A 269 -8.35 -15.08 0.34
CA THR A 269 -8.98 -15.90 1.38
C THR A 269 -10.27 -15.27 1.84
N ASP A 270 -11.25 -16.11 2.17
CA ASP A 270 -12.52 -15.68 2.75
C ASP A 270 -12.34 -15.32 4.23
N GLU A 271 -12.50 -14.02 4.55
CA GLU A 271 -12.36 -13.51 5.91
C GLU A 271 -13.62 -13.71 6.77
N TYR A 272 -14.79 -13.78 6.13
CA TYR A 272 -16.08 -13.88 6.81
C TYR A 272 -16.87 -15.08 6.29
N PRO A 273 -16.50 -16.31 6.69
CA PRO A 273 -17.21 -17.53 6.29
C PRO A 273 -18.61 -17.67 6.93
N ILE A 274 -19.21 -16.59 7.43
CA ILE A 274 -20.52 -16.62 8.10
C ILE A 274 -21.62 -16.74 7.04
N SER A 275 -22.46 -17.77 7.23
CA SER A 275 -23.50 -18.30 6.36
C SER A 275 -24.59 -17.30 5.92
N THR A 276 -24.24 -16.35 5.06
CA THR A 276 -25.22 -15.57 4.30
C THR A 276 -24.84 -15.67 2.85
N SER A 277 -25.71 -16.31 2.06
CA SER A 277 -25.55 -16.73 0.65
C SER A 277 -25.36 -15.58 -0.36
N TRP A 278 -24.90 -14.41 0.05
CA TRP A 278 -24.93 -13.22 -0.79
C TRP A 278 -23.71 -12.30 -0.70
N ASN A 279 -22.85 -12.41 0.32
CA ASN A 279 -21.71 -11.50 0.49
C ASN A 279 -20.44 -12.30 0.84
N ILE A 280 -19.36 -12.10 0.07
CA ILE A 280 -18.03 -12.56 0.45
C ILE A 280 -17.13 -11.33 0.63
N ALA A 281 -16.39 -11.30 1.72
CA ALA A 281 -15.23 -10.41 1.85
C ALA A 281 -13.97 -11.25 1.69
N LEU A 282 -13.15 -10.85 0.73
CA LEU A 282 -11.88 -11.51 0.44
C LEU A 282 -10.74 -10.57 0.78
N GLU A 283 -9.76 -11.06 1.53
CA GLU A 283 -8.46 -10.42 1.76
C GLU A 283 -7.39 -11.29 1.08
N VAL A 284 -6.37 -10.68 0.49
CA VAL A 284 -5.22 -11.45 0.00
C VAL A 284 -4.44 -12.05 1.17
N GLN A 285 -4.31 -13.37 1.17
CA GLN A 285 -3.59 -14.06 2.22
C GLN A 285 -2.11 -13.75 2.16
N ASN A 286 -1.57 -13.42 3.34
CA ASN A 286 -0.17 -13.12 3.54
C ASN A 286 0.33 -11.89 2.77
N ASN A 287 -0.49 -10.85 2.70
CA ASN A 287 -0.07 -9.59 2.11
C ASN A 287 1.26 -9.08 2.61
N MET A 288 1.98 -8.57 1.62
CA MET A 288 3.20 -7.80 1.77
C MET A 288 2.97 -6.35 1.36
N VAL A 289 1.73 -5.86 1.35
CA VAL A 289 1.41 -4.43 1.44
C VAL A 289 0.17 -4.34 2.29
#